data_AF-A0A1G4QNN8-F1
#
_entry.id   AF-A0A1G4QNN8-F1
#
_cell.length_a   1.000
_cell.length_b   1.000
_cell.length_c   1.000
_cell.angle_alpha   90.00
_cell.angle_beta   90.00
_cell.angle_gamma   90.00
#
_symmetry.space_group_name_H-M   'P 1'
#
loop_
_entity.id
_entity.type
_entity.pdbx_description
1 polymer ?
#
loop_
_entity_poly.entity_id
_entity_poly.type
_entity_poly.pdbx_seq_one_letter_code
_entity_poly.pdbx_strand_id
1 'polypeptide(L)'
;MAFAGMFLGTVFLIFAVIAYVIAFIELIVAIVLLVNKKKTPAIVLFILSAIPGVVTLAFIIWFSITTNLPSYDTPDGGTVTVAMHDVQEMKLYIADRNMEGLSGYLDKHPELIYYQDTNHITLLEYALRNCDVELMEVAYDHGARFDDKAAHKNLVYDYSLQVFLRDLGYDVFARGIVDTDTDRFTPGVTTDEIIETARFALEHGARAEWNTNHGYGTFANTVEDWIGIDGEISAKDEELLRLAKNAL
;
A
#
# COMPACT_ATOMS: atom_id res chain seq x y z
N MET A 1 -4.35 11.58 -24.93
CA MET A 1 -5.21 12.06 -23.81
C MET A 1 -4.63 13.27 -23.06
N ALA A 2 -3.30 13.42 -22.92
CA ALA A 2 -2.68 14.58 -22.26
C ALA A 2 -3.05 15.97 -22.82
N PHE A 3 -3.30 16.09 -24.13
CA PHE A 3 -3.61 17.36 -24.78
C PHE A 3 -5.02 17.91 -24.43
N ALA A 4 -6.00 17.03 -24.25
CA ALA A 4 -7.35 17.41 -23.85
C ALA A 4 -7.39 17.87 -22.39
N GLY A 5 -6.59 17.24 -21.51
CA GLY A 5 -6.45 17.64 -20.11
C GLY A 5 -5.81 19.02 -19.95
N MET A 6 -4.75 19.33 -20.71
CA MET A 6 -4.14 20.67 -20.69
C MET A 6 -5.08 21.77 -21.19
N PHE A 7 -5.87 21.48 -22.24
CA PHE A 7 -6.81 22.45 -22.79
C PHE A 7 -7.95 22.76 -21.80
N LEU A 8 -8.55 21.73 -21.19
CA LEU A 8 -9.58 21.89 -20.16
C LEU A 8 -9.04 22.63 -18.92
N GLY A 9 -7.84 22.28 -18.46
CA GLY A 9 -7.20 22.96 -17.32
C GLY A 9 -7.00 24.46 -17.57
N THR A 10 -6.57 24.83 -18.79
CA THR A 10 -6.36 26.24 -19.15
C THR A 10 -7.67 27.03 -19.18
N VAL A 11 -8.74 26.44 -19.74
CA VAL A 11 -10.07 27.06 -19.78
C VAL A 11 -10.63 27.25 -18.36
N PHE A 12 -10.51 26.26 -17.49
CA PHE A 12 -10.93 26.37 -16.09
C PHE A 12 -10.16 27.46 -15.34
N LEU A 13 -8.85 27.57 -15.58
CA LEU A 13 -8.02 28.59 -14.93
C LEU A 13 -8.45 30.01 -15.35
N ILE A 14 -8.80 30.21 -16.62
CA ILE A 14 -9.36 31.47 -17.11
C ILE A 14 -10.68 31.81 -16.41
N PHE A 15 -11.61 30.85 -16.31
CA PHE A 15 -12.89 31.06 -15.61
C PHE A 15 -12.69 31.36 -14.12
N ALA A 16 -11.77 30.66 -13.45
CA ALA A 16 -11.43 30.93 -12.05
C ALA A 16 -10.89 32.36 -11.87
N VAL A 17 -9.98 32.81 -12.73
CA VAL A 17 -9.45 34.18 -12.70
C VAL A 17 -10.56 35.21 -12.88
N ILE A 18 -11.47 35.00 -13.84
CA ILE A 18 -12.61 35.90 -14.07
C ILE A 18 -13.52 35.94 -12.83
N ALA A 19 -13.84 34.79 -12.24
CA ALA A 19 -14.67 34.71 -11.04
C ALA A 19 -14.02 35.44 -9.85
N TYR A 20 -12.70 35.35 -9.68
CA TYR A 20 -11.97 36.09 -8.64
C TYR A 20 -11.98 37.59 -8.87
N VAL A 21 -11.82 38.04 -10.11
CA VAL A 21 -11.91 39.48 -10.45
C VAL A 21 -13.31 40.02 -10.13
N ILE A 22 -14.37 39.28 -10.46
CA ILE A 22 -15.75 39.65 -10.14
C ILE A 22 -15.95 39.72 -8.61
N ALA A 23 -15.55 38.67 -7.87
CA ALA A 23 -15.67 38.64 -6.42
C ALA A 23 -14.90 39.78 -5.73
N PHE A 24 -13.73 40.15 -6.26
CA PHE A 24 -12.95 41.28 -5.76
C PHE A 24 -13.65 42.63 -6.00
N ILE A 25 -14.25 42.82 -7.18
CA ILE A 25 -15.05 44.02 -7.48
C ILE A 25 -16.25 44.10 -6.54
N GLU A 26 -16.96 42.99 -6.34
CA GLU A 26 -18.10 42.90 -5.42
C GLU A 26 -17.71 43.26 -3.98
N LEU A 27 -16.54 42.80 -3.52
CA LEU A 27 -16.00 43.13 -2.20
C LEU A 27 -15.75 44.65 -2.06
N ILE A 28 -15.14 45.28 -3.08
CA ILE A 28 -14.92 46.75 -3.10
C ILE A 28 -16.28 47.48 -3.01
N VAL A 29 -17.26 47.06 -3.81
CA VAL A 29 -18.61 47.65 -3.80
C VAL A 29 -19.28 47.47 -2.44
N ALA A 30 -19.16 46.29 -1.83
CA ALA A 30 -19.70 46.02 -0.50
C ALA A 30 -19.09 46.94 0.57
N ILE A 31 -17.77 47.17 0.54
CA ILE A 31 -17.08 48.10 1.45
C ILE A 31 -17.60 49.52 1.26
N VAL A 32 -17.73 49.99 0.01
CA VAL A 32 -18.28 51.33 -0.29
C VAL A 32 -19.71 51.46 0.23
N LEU A 33 -20.55 50.43 0.07
CA LEU A 33 -21.93 50.41 0.58
C LEU A 33 -21.97 50.43 2.11
N LEU A 34 -21.05 49.72 2.78
CA LEU A 34 -20.88 49.72 4.23
C LEU A 34 -20.53 51.12 4.76
N VAL A 35 -19.56 51.79 4.13
CA VAL A 35 -19.18 53.19 4.45
C VAL A 35 -20.37 54.13 4.28
N ASN A 36 -21.20 53.91 3.25
CA ASN A 36 -22.43 54.66 3.00
C ASN A 36 -23.64 54.22 3.84
N LYS A 37 -23.42 53.42 4.90
CA LYS A 37 -24.46 52.92 5.84
C LYS A 37 -25.57 52.09 5.18
N LYS A 38 -25.33 51.52 3.99
CA LYS A 38 -26.25 50.60 3.29
C LYS A 38 -25.96 49.14 3.68
N LYS A 39 -26.30 48.78 4.92
CA LYS A 39 -25.92 47.48 5.53
C LYS A 39 -26.46 46.25 4.77
N THR A 40 -27.74 46.24 4.42
CA THR A 40 -28.39 45.08 3.78
C THR A 40 -27.75 44.69 2.43
N PRO A 41 -27.60 45.59 1.44
CA PRO A 41 -26.96 45.23 0.16
C PRO A 41 -25.47 44.90 0.32
N ALA A 42 -24.77 45.52 1.29
CA ALA A 42 -23.38 45.17 1.58
C ALA A 42 -23.24 43.72 2.10
N ILE A 43 -24.14 43.27 2.99
CA ILE A 43 -24.16 41.89 3.49
C ILE A 43 -24.45 40.91 2.36
N VAL A 44 -25.41 41.20 1.47
CA VAL A 44 -25.72 40.34 0.32
C VAL A 44 -24.51 40.18 -0.60
N LEU A 45 -23.80 41.26 -0.91
CA LEU A 45 -22.57 41.19 -1.71
C LEU A 45 -21.43 40.44 -1.01
N PHE A 46 -21.34 40.54 0.32
CA PHE A 46 -20.36 39.78 1.10
C PHE A 46 -20.62 38.27 1.03
N ILE A 47 -21.90 37.86 1.09
CA ILE A 47 -22.29 36.46 0.95
C ILE A 47 -22.02 35.97 -0.48
N LEU A 48 -22.37 36.76 -1.50
CA LEU A 48 -22.16 36.40 -2.91
C LEU A 48 -20.67 36.26 -3.25
N SER A 49 -19.82 37.17 -2.77
CA SER A 49 -18.37 37.13 -3.00
C SER A 49 -17.66 35.97 -2.27
N ALA A 50 -18.26 35.42 -1.21
CA ALA A 50 -17.73 34.24 -0.52
C ALA A 50 -17.96 32.93 -1.30
N ILE A 51 -19.03 32.84 -2.11
CA ILE A 51 -19.40 31.62 -2.84
C ILE A 51 -18.30 31.18 -3.84
N PRO A 52 -17.75 32.05 -4.71
CA PRO A 52 -16.65 31.68 -5.61
C PRO A 52 -15.43 31.14 -4.86
N GLY A 53 -15.11 31.70 -3.70
CA GLY A 53 -14.00 31.23 -2.86
C GLY A 53 -14.23 29.80 -2.36
N VAL A 54 -15.42 29.50 -1.84
CA VAL A 54 -15.77 28.15 -1.36
C VAL A 54 -15.80 27.14 -2.51
N VAL A 55 -16.41 27.50 -3.65
CA VAL A 55 -16.48 26.62 -4.84
C VAL A 55 -15.08 26.34 -5.40
N THR A 56 -14.22 27.35 -5.47
CA THR A 56 -12.83 27.16 -5.93
C THR A 56 -12.07 26.24 -4.98
N LEU A 57 -12.20 26.43 -3.66
CA LEU A 57 -11.53 25.58 -2.67
C LEU A 57 -12.00 24.13 -2.77
N ALA A 58 -13.31 23.92 -2.88
CA ALA A 58 -13.90 22.59 -3.09
C ALA A 58 -13.41 21.94 -4.39
N PHE A 59 -13.28 22.71 -5.46
CA PHE A 59 -12.74 22.22 -6.74
C PHE A 59 -11.25 21.89 -6.65
N ILE A 60 -10.43 22.72 -6.00
CA ILE A 60 -9.00 22.44 -5.80
C ILE A 60 -8.83 21.15 -4.99
N ILE A 61 -9.63 20.97 -3.93
CA ILE A 61 -9.61 19.75 -3.12
C ILE A 61 -10.00 18.55 -3.98
N TRP A 62 -11.14 18.63 -4.69
CA TRP A 62 -11.60 17.55 -5.59
C TRP A 62 -10.58 17.22 -6.68
N PHE A 63 -10.02 18.23 -7.35
CA PHE A 63 -9.01 18.06 -8.40
C PHE A 63 -7.74 17.44 -7.83
N SER A 64 -7.24 17.94 -6.68
CA SER A 64 -6.05 17.38 -6.03
C SER A 64 -6.23 15.91 -5.63
N ILE A 65 -7.42 15.54 -5.16
CA ILE A 65 -7.75 14.15 -4.80
C ILE A 65 -7.86 13.26 -6.05
N THR A 66 -8.39 13.79 -7.15
CA THR A 66 -8.68 13.00 -8.36
C THR A 66 -7.52 12.91 -9.35
N THR A 67 -6.58 13.86 -9.35
CA THR A 67 -5.47 13.88 -10.32
C THR A 67 -4.13 13.38 -9.80
N ASN A 68 -3.96 13.25 -8.48
CA ASN A 68 -2.75 12.69 -7.87
C ASN A 68 -3.00 11.28 -7.34
N LEU A 69 -3.54 10.41 -8.19
CA LEU A 69 -3.60 8.99 -7.86
C LEU A 69 -2.18 8.42 -7.86
N PRO A 70 -1.78 7.67 -6.82
CA PRO A 70 -0.50 6.99 -6.83
C PRO A 70 -0.46 5.99 -8.00
N SER A 71 0.70 5.99 -8.66
CA SER A 71 0.99 5.07 -9.76
C SER A 71 1.99 4.02 -9.32
N TYR A 72 1.77 2.78 -9.72
CA TYR A 72 2.59 1.63 -9.39
C TYR A 72 3.11 0.97 -10.67
N ASP A 73 4.38 0.59 -10.68
CA ASP A 73 4.99 -0.17 -11.78
C ASP A 73 4.40 -1.59 -11.76
N THR A 74 4.07 -2.14 -12.93
CA THR A 74 3.60 -3.51 -13.08
C THR A 74 4.73 -4.45 -13.52
N PRO A 75 4.64 -5.78 -13.27
CA PRO A 75 5.67 -6.75 -13.66
C PRO A 75 6.01 -6.78 -15.15
N ASP A 76 5.05 -6.43 -16.01
CA ASP A 76 5.21 -6.35 -17.46
C ASP A 76 5.82 -5.02 -17.94
N GLY A 77 6.24 -4.15 -17.02
CA GLY A 77 6.88 -2.87 -17.30
C GLY A 77 5.91 -1.72 -17.61
N GLY A 78 4.62 -1.93 -17.35
CA GLY A 78 3.60 -0.89 -17.40
C GLY A 78 3.50 -0.09 -16.10
N THR A 79 2.51 0.80 -16.05
CA THR A 79 2.11 1.50 -14.83
C THR A 79 0.60 1.50 -14.68
N VAL A 80 0.13 1.35 -13.44
CA VAL A 80 -1.30 1.43 -13.09
C VAL A 80 -1.50 2.53 -12.05
N THR A 81 -2.66 3.18 -12.08
CA THR A 81 -3.06 4.15 -11.05
C THR A 81 -4.10 3.53 -10.15
N VAL A 82 -3.90 3.64 -8.83
CA VAL A 82 -4.80 3.07 -7.84
C VAL A 82 -5.54 4.19 -7.11
N ALA A 83 -6.87 4.10 -7.03
CA ALA A 83 -7.65 5.08 -6.28
C ALA A 83 -7.69 4.73 -4.79
N MET A 84 -7.42 5.71 -3.93
CA MET A 84 -7.31 5.48 -2.50
C MET A 84 -8.62 5.02 -1.84
N HIS A 85 -9.77 5.42 -2.37
CA HIS A 85 -11.05 4.92 -1.86
C HIS A 85 -11.21 3.41 -2.06
N ASP A 86 -10.74 2.86 -3.17
CA ASP A 86 -10.80 1.43 -3.46
C ASP A 86 -9.85 0.64 -2.55
N VAL A 87 -8.69 1.21 -2.24
CA VAL A 87 -7.77 0.63 -1.24
C VAL A 87 -8.42 0.55 0.14
N GLN A 88 -9.17 1.57 0.56
CA GLN A 88 -9.84 1.53 1.86
C GLN A 88 -10.92 0.45 1.88
N GLU A 89 -11.69 0.32 0.81
CA GLU A 89 -12.72 -0.72 0.69
C GLU A 89 -12.08 -2.13 0.71
N MET A 90 -10.98 -2.33 -0.04
CA MET A 90 -10.20 -3.56 0.00
C MET A 90 -9.75 -3.91 1.43
N LYS A 91 -9.27 -2.92 2.19
CA LYS A 91 -8.85 -3.11 3.59
C LYS A 91 -10.01 -3.51 4.51
N LEU A 92 -11.23 -3.05 4.23
CA LEU A 92 -12.42 -3.49 4.97
C LEU A 92 -12.71 -4.96 4.72
N TYR A 93 -12.67 -5.44 3.46
CA TYR A 93 -12.84 -6.87 3.18
C TYR A 93 -11.81 -7.75 3.89
N ILE A 94 -10.54 -7.30 3.94
CA ILE A 94 -9.47 -8.00 4.67
C ILE A 94 -9.75 -8.02 6.17
N ALA A 95 -10.11 -6.87 6.76
CA ALA A 95 -10.38 -6.74 8.19
C ALA A 95 -11.59 -7.58 8.62
N ASP A 96 -12.62 -7.65 7.78
CA ASP A 96 -13.84 -8.43 8.02
C ASP A 96 -13.67 -9.93 7.71
N ARG A 97 -12.46 -10.37 7.31
CA ARG A 97 -12.16 -11.75 6.88
C ARG A 97 -13.10 -12.25 5.76
N ASN A 98 -13.52 -11.34 4.88
CA ASN A 98 -14.44 -11.64 3.79
C ASN A 98 -13.67 -11.89 2.49
N MET A 99 -13.09 -13.09 2.34
CA MET A 99 -12.24 -13.43 1.20
C MET A 99 -13.01 -13.55 -0.12
N GLU A 100 -14.26 -14.01 -0.09
CA GLU A 100 -15.14 -14.03 -1.27
C GLU A 100 -15.45 -12.60 -1.75
N GLY A 101 -15.76 -11.70 -0.81
CA GLY A 101 -15.97 -10.29 -1.09
C GLY A 101 -14.71 -9.59 -1.61
N LEU A 102 -13.56 -9.88 -1.01
CA LEU A 102 -12.26 -9.38 -1.46
C LEU A 102 -11.96 -9.82 -2.89
N SER A 103 -12.10 -11.11 -3.18
CA SER A 103 -11.89 -11.71 -4.50
C SER A 103 -12.79 -11.03 -5.55
N GLY A 104 -14.10 -10.98 -5.31
CA GLY A 104 -15.05 -10.30 -6.22
C GLY A 104 -14.85 -8.78 -6.32
N TYR A 105 -14.10 -8.16 -5.40
CA TYR A 105 -13.71 -6.76 -5.48
C TYR A 105 -12.44 -6.56 -6.31
N LEU A 106 -11.44 -7.43 -6.15
CA LEU A 106 -10.22 -7.46 -6.96
C LEU A 106 -10.53 -7.78 -8.43
N ASP A 107 -11.52 -8.62 -8.72
CA ASP A 107 -12.02 -8.84 -10.09
C ASP A 107 -12.47 -7.55 -10.78
N LYS A 108 -13.04 -6.61 -10.02
CA LYS A 108 -13.53 -5.32 -10.52
C LYS A 108 -12.43 -4.26 -10.58
N HIS A 109 -11.42 -4.41 -9.73
CA HIS A 109 -10.33 -3.46 -9.52
C HIS A 109 -8.98 -4.18 -9.50
N PRO A 110 -8.56 -4.81 -10.62
CA PRO A 110 -7.35 -5.64 -10.67
C PRO A 110 -6.08 -4.83 -10.41
N GLU A 111 -6.09 -3.52 -10.64
CA GLU A 111 -4.99 -2.61 -10.31
C GLU A 111 -4.62 -2.60 -8.82
N LEU A 112 -5.56 -2.97 -7.94
CA LEU A 112 -5.33 -2.99 -6.49
C LEU A 112 -4.27 -4.00 -6.07
N ILE A 113 -4.03 -5.04 -6.87
CA ILE A 113 -3.02 -6.04 -6.53
C ILE A 113 -1.60 -5.47 -6.48
N TYR A 114 -1.38 -4.36 -7.19
CA TYR A 114 -0.10 -3.63 -7.22
C TYR A 114 -0.01 -2.55 -6.15
N TYR A 115 -1.07 -2.31 -5.37
CA TYR A 115 -1.03 -1.35 -4.28
C TYR A 115 0.03 -1.75 -3.26
N GLN A 116 0.82 -0.75 -2.88
CA GLN A 116 1.74 -0.83 -1.76
C GLN A 116 1.43 0.27 -0.76
N ASP A 117 1.51 -0.07 0.52
CA ASP A 117 1.40 0.92 1.58
C ASP A 117 2.65 1.82 1.68
N THR A 118 2.69 2.70 2.68
CA THR A 118 3.82 3.61 2.89
C THR A 118 5.13 2.92 3.28
N ASN A 119 5.06 1.64 3.66
CA ASN A 119 6.22 0.79 3.95
C ASN A 119 6.55 -0.12 2.77
N HIS A 120 5.94 0.13 1.60
CA HIS A 120 6.10 -0.65 0.38
C HIS A 120 5.61 -2.11 0.51
N ILE A 121 4.64 -2.36 1.39
CA ILE A 121 4.08 -3.71 1.61
C ILE A 121 2.89 -3.93 0.68
N THR A 122 2.97 -4.99 -0.11
CA THR A 122 1.89 -5.49 -0.98
C THR A 122 0.89 -6.36 -0.22
N LEU A 123 -0.25 -6.66 -0.85
CA LEU A 123 -1.25 -7.57 -0.29
C LEU A 123 -0.69 -8.96 0.01
N LEU A 124 0.08 -9.52 -0.93
CA LEU A 124 0.69 -10.84 -0.79
C LEU A 124 1.73 -10.88 0.34
N GLU A 125 2.53 -9.83 0.50
CA GLU A 125 3.48 -9.73 1.61
C GLU A 125 2.78 -9.55 2.96
N TYR A 126 1.69 -8.77 3.00
CA TYR A 126 0.89 -8.66 4.22
C TYR A 126 0.36 -10.03 4.65
N ALA A 127 -0.16 -10.81 3.70
CA ALA A 127 -0.62 -12.18 3.95
C ALA A 127 0.50 -13.10 4.43
N LEU A 128 1.66 -13.07 3.75
CA LEU A 128 2.86 -13.83 4.13
C LEU A 128 3.32 -13.54 5.56
N ARG A 129 3.46 -12.25 5.93
CA ARG A 129 3.87 -11.82 7.27
C ARG A 129 2.88 -12.24 8.36
N ASN A 130 1.62 -12.42 7.99
CA ASN A 130 0.56 -12.82 8.91
C ASN A 130 0.34 -14.34 8.97
N CYS A 131 1.09 -15.13 8.20
CA CYS A 131 0.82 -16.56 7.99
C CYS A 131 -0.62 -16.83 7.50
N ASP A 132 -1.13 -15.96 6.63
CA ASP A 132 -2.52 -15.99 6.16
C ASP A 132 -2.58 -16.60 4.76
N VAL A 133 -2.64 -17.94 4.72
CA VAL A 133 -2.64 -18.69 3.45
C VAL A 133 -3.84 -18.37 2.58
N GLU A 134 -5.02 -18.18 3.17
CA GLU A 134 -6.24 -17.85 2.43
C GLU A 134 -6.11 -16.48 1.72
N LEU A 135 -5.55 -15.48 2.41
CA LEU A 135 -5.28 -14.19 1.79
C LEU A 135 -4.17 -14.26 0.74
N MET A 136 -3.16 -15.13 0.93
CA MET A 136 -2.12 -15.38 -0.07
C MET A 136 -2.70 -16.01 -1.34
N GLU A 137 -3.61 -16.98 -1.21
CA GLU A 137 -4.33 -17.60 -2.33
C GLU A 137 -5.09 -16.54 -3.13
N VAL A 138 -5.92 -15.73 -2.46
CA VAL A 138 -6.67 -14.65 -3.12
C VAL A 138 -5.72 -13.69 -3.83
N ALA A 139 -4.65 -13.23 -3.19
CA ALA A 139 -3.71 -12.31 -3.81
C ALA A 139 -3.00 -12.94 -5.02
N TYR A 140 -2.55 -14.19 -4.90
CA TYR A 140 -1.83 -14.90 -5.96
C TYR A 140 -2.70 -15.13 -7.20
N ASP A 141 -3.95 -15.56 -6.99
CA ASP A 141 -4.95 -15.80 -8.04
C ASP A 141 -5.26 -14.53 -8.84
N HIS A 142 -5.16 -13.36 -8.20
CA HIS A 142 -5.36 -12.06 -8.83
C HIS A 142 -4.09 -11.43 -9.40
N GLY A 143 -2.99 -12.18 -9.46
CA GLY A 143 -1.78 -11.77 -10.17
C GLY A 143 -0.63 -11.27 -9.30
N ALA A 144 -0.75 -11.26 -7.97
CA ALA A 144 0.39 -10.98 -7.10
C ALA A 144 1.47 -12.07 -7.27
N ARG A 145 2.74 -11.68 -7.17
CA ARG A 145 3.87 -12.60 -7.31
C ARG A 145 4.85 -12.36 -6.18
N PHE A 146 5.39 -13.45 -5.64
CA PHE A 146 6.52 -13.37 -4.73
C PHE A 146 7.75 -12.82 -5.46
N ASP A 147 8.55 -12.04 -4.75
CA ASP A 147 9.83 -11.49 -5.23
C ASP A 147 9.70 -10.66 -6.51
N ASP A 148 8.58 -9.96 -6.66
CA ASP A 148 8.35 -9.06 -7.78
C ASP A 148 9.33 -7.87 -7.70
N LYS A 149 10.19 -7.78 -8.71
CA LYS A 149 11.18 -6.71 -8.80
C LYS A 149 10.55 -5.34 -9.01
N ALA A 150 9.36 -5.27 -9.62
CA ALA A 150 8.65 -3.99 -9.76
C ALA A 150 8.24 -3.47 -8.38
N ALA A 151 7.78 -4.38 -7.50
CA ALA A 151 7.42 -4.08 -6.12
C ALA A 151 8.63 -3.67 -5.25
N HIS A 152 9.82 -4.25 -5.49
CA HIS A 152 10.99 -4.08 -4.62
C HIS A 152 12.13 -3.23 -5.19
N LYS A 153 11.94 -2.57 -6.34
CA LYS A 153 12.98 -1.84 -7.10
C LYS A 153 13.89 -0.89 -6.29
N ASN A 154 13.43 -0.40 -5.13
CA ASN A 154 14.17 0.51 -4.24
C ASN A 154 14.30 0.01 -2.79
N LEU A 155 13.96 -1.25 -2.51
CA LEU A 155 14.02 -1.82 -1.17
C LEU A 155 15.32 -2.58 -0.92
N VAL A 156 15.71 -2.68 0.36
CA VAL A 156 16.90 -3.43 0.80
C VAL A 156 16.62 -4.95 0.87
N TYR A 157 15.35 -5.34 0.84
CA TYR A 157 14.89 -6.72 0.95
C TYR A 157 14.18 -7.13 -0.34
N ASP A 158 14.84 -7.95 -1.16
CA ASP A 158 14.31 -8.42 -2.45
C ASP A 158 13.62 -9.80 -2.36
N TYR A 159 13.60 -10.41 -1.18
CA TYR A 159 13.27 -11.83 -1.02
C TYR A 159 12.23 -12.06 0.09
N SER A 160 11.06 -12.55 -0.32
CA SER A 160 9.85 -12.73 0.47
C SER A 160 10.09 -13.66 1.66
N LEU A 161 10.77 -14.79 1.44
CA LEU A 161 11.07 -15.77 2.50
C LEU A 161 12.10 -15.26 3.51
N GLN A 162 13.01 -14.37 3.10
CA GLN A 162 13.93 -13.71 4.02
C GLN A 162 13.17 -12.75 4.95
N VAL A 163 12.26 -11.96 4.39
CA VAL A 163 11.41 -11.03 5.14
C VAL A 163 10.48 -11.78 6.09
N PHE A 164 9.90 -12.88 5.62
CA PHE A 164 9.07 -13.76 6.43
C PHE A 164 9.79 -14.24 7.69
N LEU A 165 10.97 -14.85 7.57
CA LEU A 165 11.74 -15.32 8.73
C LEU A 165 12.20 -14.17 9.63
N ARG A 166 12.57 -13.02 9.05
CA ARG A 166 12.91 -11.81 9.83
C ARG A 166 11.76 -11.41 10.74
N ASP A 167 10.54 -11.37 10.20
CA ASP A 167 9.35 -10.94 10.92
C ASP A 167 8.88 -12.01 11.94
N LEU A 168 9.31 -13.27 11.80
CA LEU A 168 9.24 -14.31 12.85
C LEU A 168 10.30 -14.14 13.96
N GLY A 169 11.09 -13.06 13.93
CA GLY A 169 12.08 -12.73 14.96
C GLY A 169 13.52 -13.18 14.67
N TYR A 170 13.84 -13.62 13.44
CA TYR A 170 15.18 -14.12 13.10
C TYR A 170 16.31 -13.07 13.15
N ASP A 171 16.13 -11.86 12.59
CA ASP A 171 17.21 -10.84 12.48
C ASP A 171 17.35 -9.97 13.76
N VAL A 172 16.41 -10.10 14.70
CA VAL A 172 16.33 -9.29 15.93
C VAL A 172 17.59 -9.46 16.80
N PHE A 173 18.22 -10.64 16.78
CA PHE A 173 19.42 -10.94 17.58
C PHE A 173 20.75 -10.78 16.83
N ALA A 174 20.78 -10.90 15.50
CA ALA A 174 22.01 -10.72 14.72
C ALA A 174 22.50 -9.25 14.72
N ARG A 175 21.58 -8.29 14.94
CA ARG A 175 21.86 -6.84 14.91
C ARG A 175 21.60 -6.11 16.23
N GLY A 176 21.12 -6.78 17.27
CA GLY A 176 20.85 -6.19 18.58
C GLY A 176 19.73 -5.14 18.58
N ILE A 177 18.80 -5.20 17.63
CA ILE A 177 17.64 -4.31 17.55
C ILE A 177 16.43 -5.11 17.99
N VAL A 178 15.98 -4.83 19.21
CA VAL A 178 14.76 -5.41 19.80
C VAL A 178 13.58 -4.58 19.33
N ASP A 179 12.82 -5.08 18.36
CA ASP A 179 11.47 -4.61 18.10
C ASP A 179 10.49 -5.68 18.60
N THR A 180 9.77 -5.35 19.68
CA THR A 180 8.98 -6.28 20.51
C THR A 180 7.52 -6.40 20.09
N ASP A 181 7.10 -5.83 18.97
CA ASP A 181 5.68 -5.73 18.62
C ASP A 181 5.08 -6.97 17.93
N THR A 182 5.80 -8.11 17.88
CA THR A 182 5.28 -9.36 17.30
C THR A 182 5.01 -10.43 18.38
N ASP A 183 4.00 -10.19 19.22
CA ASP A 183 3.49 -11.18 20.21
C ASP A 183 2.96 -12.49 19.58
N ARG A 184 2.90 -12.57 18.24
CA ARG A 184 2.26 -13.67 17.52
C ARG A 184 3.08 -14.96 17.54
N PHE A 185 4.42 -14.87 17.58
CA PHE A 185 5.28 -16.05 17.49
C PHE A 185 6.36 -16.04 18.56
N THR A 186 6.58 -17.19 19.19
CA THR A 186 7.73 -17.39 20.07
C THR A 186 8.94 -17.71 19.18
N PRO A 187 10.06 -16.96 19.27
CA PRO A 187 11.25 -17.25 18.49
C PRO A 187 11.70 -18.71 18.66
N GLY A 188 12.07 -19.36 17.55
CA GLY A 188 12.47 -20.77 17.52
C GLY A 188 11.30 -21.77 17.46
N VAL A 189 10.07 -21.36 17.77
CA VAL A 189 8.92 -22.27 17.82
C VAL A 189 8.22 -22.36 16.46
N THR A 190 8.37 -23.48 15.76
CA THR A 190 7.62 -23.76 14.53
C THR A 190 6.16 -24.15 14.80
N THR A 191 5.23 -23.50 14.09
CA THR A 191 3.80 -23.85 14.06
C THR A 191 3.39 -24.43 12.70
N ASP A 192 2.18 -25.00 12.64
CA ASP A 192 1.66 -25.52 11.36
C ASP A 192 1.42 -24.37 10.38
N GLU A 193 0.95 -23.20 10.87
CA GLU A 193 0.73 -22.03 10.03
C GLU A 193 2.03 -21.53 9.38
N ILE A 194 3.16 -21.58 10.11
CA ILE A 194 4.48 -21.23 9.56
C ILE A 194 4.88 -22.20 8.45
N ILE A 195 4.71 -23.51 8.66
CA ILE A 195 5.04 -24.54 7.67
C ILE A 195 4.18 -24.40 6.42
N GLU A 196 2.86 -24.24 6.58
CA GLU A 196 1.92 -24.05 5.48
C GLU A 196 2.22 -22.77 4.71
N THR A 197 2.55 -21.69 5.41
CA THR A 197 2.91 -20.40 4.81
C THR A 197 4.19 -20.50 3.98
N ALA A 198 5.24 -21.10 4.55
CA ALA A 198 6.49 -21.32 3.83
C ALA A 198 6.28 -22.23 2.62
N ARG A 199 5.49 -23.29 2.77
CA ARG A 199 5.17 -24.24 1.69
C ARG A 199 4.45 -23.53 0.55
N PHE A 200 3.40 -22.78 0.87
CA PHE A 200 2.65 -22.01 -0.12
C PHE A 200 3.58 -21.08 -0.89
N ALA A 201 4.39 -20.28 -0.18
CA ALA A 201 5.31 -19.34 -0.81
C ALA A 201 6.29 -20.04 -1.77
N LEU A 202 6.89 -21.15 -1.34
CA LEU A 202 7.83 -21.95 -2.15
C LEU A 202 7.17 -22.55 -3.39
N GLU A 203 5.99 -23.15 -3.23
CA GLU A 203 5.24 -23.77 -4.33
C GLU A 203 4.78 -22.74 -5.37
N HIS A 204 4.62 -21.48 -4.96
CA HIS A 204 4.14 -20.38 -5.80
C HIS A 204 5.25 -19.41 -6.24
N GLY A 205 6.51 -19.83 -6.13
CA GLY A 205 7.64 -19.18 -6.80
C GLY A 205 8.45 -18.19 -5.96
N ALA A 206 8.25 -18.16 -4.63
CA ALA A 206 9.19 -17.47 -3.74
C ALA A 206 10.56 -18.14 -3.81
N ARG A 207 11.62 -17.33 -3.88
CA ARG A 207 12.99 -17.82 -3.97
C ARG A 207 13.46 -18.34 -2.62
N ALA A 208 13.96 -19.58 -2.64
CA ALA A 208 14.68 -20.16 -1.51
C ALA A 208 16.15 -19.73 -1.43
N GLU A 209 16.67 -19.06 -2.45
CA GLU A 209 18.06 -18.61 -2.52
C GLU A 209 18.14 -17.12 -2.81
N TRP A 210 19.09 -16.46 -2.16
CA TRP A 210 19.35 -15.05 -2.38
C TRP A 210 20.82 -14.69 -2.34
N ASN A 211 21.20 -13.77 -3.22
CA ASN A 211 22.50 -13.13 -3.20
C ASN A 211 22.33 -11.71 -2.69
N THR A 212 22.96 -11.41 -1.57
CA THR A 212 23.02 -10.05 -1.02
C THR A 212 24.43 -9.50 -1.19
N ASN A 213 24.58 -8.19 -1.06
CA ASN A 213 25.90 -7.55 -0.99
C ASN A 213 26.77 -8.07 0.18
N HIS A 214 26.19 -8.81 1.13
CA HIS A 214 26.85 -9.39 2.30
C HIS A 214 27.14 -10.89 2.17
N GLY A 215 26.79 -11.52 1.04
CA GLY A 215 27.00 -12.93 0.78
C GLY A 215 25.76 -13.65 0.24
N TYR A 216 25.96 -14.93 -0.04
CA TYR A 216 24.92 -15.87 -0.46
C TYR A 216 24.22 -16.44 0.79
N GLY A 217 22.89 -16.39 0.79
CA GLY A 217 22.04 -16.96 1.83
C GLY A 217 20.96 -17.84 1.22
N THR A 218 20.49 -18.80 2.00
CA THR A 218 19.40 -19.70 1.62
C THR A 218 18.36 -19.74 2.72
N PHE A 219 17.12 -19.97 2.32
CA PHE A 219 16.00 -20.20 3.23
C PHE A 219 16.32 -21.34 4.20
N ALA A 220 16.93 -22.42 3.72
CA ALA A 220 17.33 -23.55 4.57
C ALA A 220 18.32 -23.16 5.68
N ASN A 221 19.36 -22.38 5.36
CA ASN A 221 20.33 -21.95 6.37
C ASN A 221 19.67 -21.02 7.40
N THR A 222 18.81 -20.12 6.93
CA THR A 222 18.08 -19.18 7.81
C THR A 222 17.10 -19.91 8.73
N VAL A 223 16.40 -20.94 8.22
CA VAL A 223 15.55 -21.81 9.05
C VAL A 223 16.39 -22.59 10.07
N GLU A 224 17.52 -23.18 9.65
CA GLU A 224 18.40 -23.96 10.54
C GLU A 224 18.93 -23.12 11.71
N ASP A 225 19.35 -21.89 11.43
CA ASP A 225 19.77 -20.94 12.45
C ASP A 225 18.59 -20.53 13.35
N TRP A 226 17.38 -20.32 12.79
CA TRP A 226 16.20 -19.87 13.53
C TRP A 226 15.68 -20.92 14.52
N ILE A 227 15.50 -22.17 14.08
CA ILE A 227 15.03 -23.27 14.95
C ILE A 227 16.07 -23.65 16.01
N GLY A 228 17.34 -23.30 15.80
CA GLY A 228 18.40 -23.54 16.77
C GLY A 228 18.43 -22.55 17.94
N ILE A 229 17.62 -21.50 17.90
CA ILE A 229 17.67 -20.37 18.87
C ILE A 229 17.34 -20.83 20.30
N ASP A 230 16.36 -21.71 20.48
CA ASP A 230 15.92 -22.19 21.79
C ASP A 230 16.68 -23.45 22.27
N GLY A 231 17.47 -24.06 21.38
CA GLY A 231 18.29 -25.24 21.65
C GLY A 231 17.52 -26.56 21.67
N GLU A 232 16.21 -26.57 21.41
CA GLU A 232 15.37 -27.76 21.37
C GLU A 232 14.68 -27.89 20.00
N ILE A 233 15.16 -28.82 19.17
CA ILE A 233 14.55 -29.05 17.84
C ILE A 233 13.36 -29.99 17.99
N SER A 234 12.16 -29.48 17.71
CA SER A 234 10.92 -30.25 17.66
C SER A 234 10.73 -30.95 16.31
N ALA A 235 9.76 -31.88 16.24
CA ALA A 235 9.40 -32.53 14.98
C ALA A 235 8.89 -31.54 13.92
N LYS A 236 8.29 -30.41 14.32
CA LYS A 236 7.83 -29.37 13.40
C LYS A 236 9.00 -28.56 12.84
N ASP A 237 10.02 -28.30 13.66
CA ASP A 237 11.25 -27.66 13.21
C ASP A 237 11.97 -28.52 12.17
N GLU A 238 12.05 -29.83 12.39
CA GLU A 238 12.57 -30.78 11.41
C GLU A 238 11.74 -30.78 10.11
N GLU A 239 10.42 -30.65 10.21
CA GLU A 239 9.55 -30.56 9.05
C GLU A 239 9.81 -29.29 8.23
N LEU A 240 9.85 -28.12 8.87
CA LEU A 240 10.14 -26.84 8.23
C LEU A 240 11.53 -26.85 7.60
N LEU A 241 12.54 -27.38 8.30
CA LEU A 241 13.90 -27.49 7.78
C LEU A 241 13.96 -28.42 6.56
N ARG A 242 13.26 -29.55 6.59
CA ARG A 242 13.18 -30.46 5.45
C ARG A 242 12.49 -29.80 4.25
N LEU A 243 11.40 -29.07 4.49
CA LEU A 243 10.73 -28.27 3.45
C LEU A 243 11.71 -27.27 2.82
N ALA A 244 12.43 -26.53 3.65
CA ALA A 244 13.39 -25.53 3.19
C ALA A 244 14.56 -26.15 2.41
N LYS A 245 15.11 -27.29 2.87
CA LYS A 245 16.19 -28.02 2.19
C LYS A 245 15.77 -28.61 0.84
N ASN A 246 14.50 -28.99 0.69
CA ASN A 246 13.97 -29.52 -0.57
C ASN A 246 13.70 -28.44 -1.64
N ALA A 247 13.74 -27.17 -1.26
CA ALA A 247 13.49 -26.05 -2.16
C ALA A 247 14.75 -25.50 -2.84
N LEU A 248 15.92 -26.07 -2.53
CA LEU A 248 17.23 -25.80 -3.13
C LEU A 248 17.54 -26.84 -4.21
#